data_AF-A0A7M3ZJD5-F1
#
_entry.id   AF-A0A7M3ZJD5-F1
#
_cell.length_a   1.000
_cell.length_b   1.000
_cell.length_c   1.000
_cell.angle_alpha   90.00
_cell.angle_beta   90.00
_cell.angle_gamma   90.00
#
_symmetry.space_group_name_H-M   'P 1'
#
loop_
_entity.id
_entity.type
_entity.pdbx_description
1 polymer ?
#
loop_
_entity_poly.entity_id
_entity_poly.type
_entity_poly.pdbx_seq_one_letter_code
_entity_poly.pdbx_strand_id
1 'polypeptide(L)'
;AFHDTLEHYVTKEIFSKLSGEQKRVLTVLSIFRESVPLDALLAHELDIDVLGSLVEQGLARQVDTDVYDVHDLIREFLVRSIDEQTKQTVHSTCANYYNKLSKSSETTLEQIYHELASERQQEAIEKIVEFGRQLVSQGHLELLSLIESVTLDRLEESLMAPMMQLQGDILLMLGRFEQASSIFETASKAAKKANLPVVYSEILGSQADIAMKQGQTDKALSSHKEALEVQVELGDAKGAARTYNNMGYLYRRKNDRGKALEAYSEVEAIISSDESLL
;
A
#
# COMPACT_ATOMS: atom_id res chain seq x y z
N ALA A 1 -7.15 8.40 -47.78
CA ALA A 1 -5.80 7.90 -47.44
C ALA A 1 -5.79 7.70 -45.95
N PHE A 2 -5.83 6.43 -45.53
CA PHE A 2 -5.97 6.03 -44.13
C PHE A 2 -4.75 6.52 -43.35
N HIS A 3 -4.99 7.29 -42.30
CA HIS A 3 -4.03 7.34 -41.20
C HIS A 3 -4.11 5.96 -40.53
N ASP A 4 -3.28 5.02 -40.96
CA ASP A 4 -2.94 3.88 -40.11
C ASP A 4 -2.38 4.48 -38.83
N THR A 5 -3.04 4.23 -37.70
CA THR A 5 -2.50 4.62 -36.41
C THR A 5 -1.16 3.92 -36.23
N LEU A 6 -0.23 4.56 -35.51
CA LEU A 6 1.04 3.93 -35.14
C LEU A 6 0.81 2.53 -34.54
N GLU A 7 -0.26 2.37 -33.76
CA GLU A 7 -0.71 1.09 -33.21
C GLU A 7 -1.03 0.04 -34.28
N HIS A 8 -1.77 0.39 -35.33
CA HIS A 8 -2.07 -0.54 -36.42
C HIS A 8 -0.81 -0.97 -37.17
N TYR A 9 0.08 -0.01 -37.44
CA TYR A 9 1.38 -0.29 -38.08
C TYR A 9 2.23 -1.22 -37.22
N VAL A 10 2.40 -0.92 -35.93
CA VAL A 10 3.18 -1.73 -34.99
C VAL A 10 2.61 -3.15 -34.87
N THR A 11 1.29 -3.29 -34.73
CA THR A 11 0.63 -4.60 -34.69
C THR A 11 0.92 -5.41 -35.95
N LYS A 12 0.76 -4.79 -37.12
CA LYS A 12 0.84 -5.47 -38.41
C LYS A 12 2.26 -5.73 -38.85
N GLU A 13 3.19 -4.80 -38.66
CA GLU A 13 4.54 -4.89 -39.21
C GLU A 13 5.56 -5.48 -38.25
N ILE A 14 5.31 -5.42 -36.94
CA ILE A 14 6.21 -5.94 -35.91
C ILE A 14 5.59 -7.19 -35.29
N PHE A 15 4.46 -7.05 -34.60
CA PHE A 15 3.91 -8.13 -33.79
C PHE A 15 3.34 -9.30 -34.60
N SER A 16 2.80 -9.06 -35.81
CA SER A 16 2.28 -10.15 -36.64
C SER A 16 3.36 -11.15 -37.07
N LYS A 17 4.62 -10.70 -37.16
CA LYS A 17 5.78 -11.49 -37.61
C LYS A 17 6.42 -12.30 -36.48
N LEU A 18 6.03 -12.04 -35.22
CA LEU A 18 6.51 -12.81 -34.09
C LEU A 18 5.89 -14.21 -34.07
N SER A 19 6.72 -15.19 -33.69
CA SER A 19 6.26 -16.54 -33.38
C SER A 19 5.28 -16.54 -32.20
N GLY A 20 4.53 -17.64 -32.04
CA GLY A 20 3.62 -17.80 -30.90
C GLY A 20 4.35 -17.66 -29.56
N GLU A 21 5.56 -18.22 -29.47
CA GLU A 21 6.34 -18.20 -28.24
C GLU A 21 6.92 -16.82 -27.93
N GLN A 22 7.45 -16.11 -28.94
CA GLN A 22 7.88 -14.72 -28.79
C GLN A 22 6.76 -13.82 -28.25
N LYS A 23 5.53 -14.04 -28.74
CA LYS A 23 4.35 -13.33 -28.21
C LYS A 23 4.08 -13.70 -26.75
N ARG A 24 4.11 -14.98 -26.39
CA ARG A 24 3.92 -15.43 -25.01
C ARG A 24 4.95 -14.83 -24.05
N VAL A 25 6.23 -14.85 -24.43
CA VAL A 25 7.32 -14.26 -23.63
C VAL A 25 7.13 -12.76 -23.46
N LEU A 26 6.86 -12.01 -24.54
CA LEU A 26 6.60 -10.57 -24.44
C LEU A 26 5.36 -10.25 -23.60
N THR A 27 4.29 -11.05 -23.74
CA THR A 27 3.07 -10.92 -22.90
C THR A 27 3.44 -11.01 -21.43
N VAL A 28 4.15 -12.06 -21.01
CA VAL A 28 4.56 -12.24 -19.60
C VAL A 28 5.49 -11.13 -19.14
N LEU A 29 6.53 -10.81 -19.93
CA LEU A 29 7.52 -9.79 -19.59
C LEU A 29 6.88 -8.39 -19.46
N SER A 30 5.83 -8.11 -20.25
CA SER A 30 5.09 -6.84 -20.19
C SER A 30 4.24 -6.67 -18.92
N ILE A 31 3.86 -7.76 -18.25
CA ILE A 31 3.02 -7.73 -17.04
C ILE A 31 3.83 -7.41 -15.78
N PHE A 32 5.12 -7.79 -15.72
CA PHE A 32 6.00 -7.42 -14.61
C PHE A 32 6.37 -5.94 -14.65
N ARG A 33 6.17 -5.17 -13.58
CA ARG A 33 6.43 -3.71 -13.58
C ARG A 33 7.91 -3.35 -13.57
N GLU A 34 8.74 -4.22 -13.03
CA GLU A 34 10.18 -4.04 -12.89
C GLU A 34 10.97 -5.01 -13.79
N SER A 35 12.29 -4.83 -13.84
CA SER A 35 13.16 -5.82 -14.47
C SER A 35 13.19 -7.10 -13.63
N VAL A 36 13.08 -8.25 -14.28
CA VAL A 36 12.90 -9.53 -13.60
C VAL A 36 13.98 -10.54 -13.96
N PRO A 37 14.39 -11.38 -13.00
CA PRO A 37 15.29 -12.49 -13.29
C PRO A 37 14.61 -13.53 -14.19
N LEU A 38 15.40 -14.28 -14.94
CA LEU A 38 14.96 -15.33 -15.85
C LEU A 38 14.06 -16.37 -15.16
N ASP A 39 14.34 -16.68 -13.90
CA ASP A 39 13.53 -17.58 -13.06
C ASP A 39 12.07 -17.13 -12.92
N ALA A 40 11.80 -15.82 -12.97
CA ALA A 40 10.45 -15.28 -12.95
C ALA A 40 9.68 -15.66 -14.23
N LEU A 41 10.36 -15.67 -15.38
CA LEU A 41 9.77 -16.05 -16.67
C LEU A 41 9.58 -17.57 -16.75
N LEU A 42 10.52 -18.35 -16.22
CA LEU A 42 10.43 -19.81 -16.17
C LEU A 42 9.23 -20.30 -15.34
N ALA A 43 8.74 -19.51 -14.39
CA ALA A 43 7.52 -19.81 -13.65
C ALA A 43 6.25 -19.91 -14.53
N HIS A 44 6.31 -19.45 -15.79
CA HIS A 44 5.21 -19.48 -16.75
C HIS A 44 5.33 -20.58 -17.81
N GLU A 45 6.26 -21.54 -17.66
CA GLU A 45 6.47 -22.64 -18.62
C GLU A 45 6.69 -22.11 -20.06
N LEU A 46 7.52 -21.08 -20.16
CA LEU A 46 7.89 -20.45 -21.43
C LEU A 46 9.15 -21.10 -21.98
N ASP A 47 9.24 -21.19 -23.30
CA ASP A 47 10.51 -21.42 -23.98
C ASP A 47 11.26 -20.08 -24.09
N ILE A 48 12.24 -19.92 -23.21
CA ILE A 48 13.04 -18.72 -23.03
C ILE A 48 14.15 -18.56 -24.08
N ASP A 49 14.40 -19.56 -24.93
CA ASP A 49 15.44 -19.48 -25.97
C ASP A 49 15.13 -18.37 -26.99
N VAL A 50 13.87 -17.95 -27.08
CA VAL A 50 13.44 -16.83 -27.92
C VAL A 50 13.82 -15.45 -27.38
N LEU A 51 14.22 -15.32 -26.10
CA LEU A 51 14.57 -14.03 -25.48
C LEU A 51 15.70 -13.32 -26.23
N GLY A 52 16.73 -14.06 -26.65
CA GLY A 52 17.85 -13.48 -27.41
C GLY A 52 17.36 -12.79 -28.68
N SER A 53 16.47 -13.44 -29.44
CA SER A 53 15.87 -12.86 -30.64
C SER A 53 15.00 -11.63 -30.36
N LEU A 54 14.29 -11.60 -29.23
CA LEU A 54 13.47 -10.46 -28.83
C LEU A 54 14.33 -9.27 -28.42
N VAL A 55 15.47 -9.52 -27.78
CA VAL A 55 16.46 -8.49 -27.44
C VAL A 55 17.11 -7.93 -28.71
N GLU A 56 17.51 -8.78 -29.66
CA GLU A 56 18.05 -8.35 -30.96
C GLU A 56 17.06 -7.50 -31.77
N GLN A 57 15.77 -7.81 -31.66
CA GLN A 57 14.69 -7.03 -32.29
C GLN A 57 14.34 -5.74 -31.54
N GLY A 58 14.94 -5.50 -30.36
CA GLY A 58 14.65 -4.33 -29.52
C GLY A 58 13.29 -4.36 -28.84
N LEU A 59 12.64 -5.53 -28.77
CA LEU A 59 11.33 -5.71 -28.14
C LEU A 59 11.41 -6.08 -26.65
N ALA A 60 12.52 -6.70 -26.26
CA ALA A 60 12.92 -6.90 -24.87
C ALA A 60 14.29 -6.28 -24.64
N ARG A 61 14.68 -6.09 -23.37
CA ARG A 61 16.02 -5.65 -23.00
C ARG A 61 16.59 -6.60 -21.97
N GLN A 62 17.87 -6.92 -22.11
CA GLN A 62 18.65 -7.57 -21.06
C GLN A 62 19.39 -6.47 -20.30
N VAL A 63 19.03 -6.27 -19.03
CA VAL A 63 19.57 -5.21 -18.18
C VAL A 63 20.82 -5.70 -17.43
N ASP A 64 20.83 -6.98 -17.07
CA ASP A 64 21.98 -7.67 -16.46
C ASP A 64 21.97 -9.16 -16.85
N THR A 65 22.92 -9.93 -16.34
CA THR A 65 22.99 -11.39 -16.44
C THR A 65 21.67 -11.98 -15.95
N ASP A 66 20.96 -12.64 -16.86
CA ASP A 66 19.66 -13.24 -16.62
C ASP A 66 18.57 -12.29 -16.10
N VAL A 67 18.69 -10.97 -16.29
CA VAL A 67 17.67 -9.99 -15.90
C VAL A 67 17.12 -9.27 -17.13
N TYR A 68 15.81 -9.34 -17.31
CA TYR A 68 15.11 -8.87 -18.51
C TYR A 68 13.97 -7.92 -18.19
N ASP A 69 13.67 -7.03 -19.11
CA ASP A 69 12.46 -6.21 -19.08
C ASP A 69 11.99 -5.83 -20.50
N VAL A 70 10.91 -5.05 -20.57
CA VAL A 70 10.49 -4.34 -21.77
C VAL A 70 10.51 -2.84 -21.51
N HIS A 71 10.78 -2.05 -22.55
CA HIS A 71 10.66 -0.60 -22.48
C HIS A 71 9.19 -0.18 -22.24
N ASP A 72 8.95 0.86 -21.44
CA ASP A 72 7.61 1.28 -21.01
C ASP A 72 6.61 1.51 -22.15
N LEU A 73 7.06 2.12 -23.26
CA LEU A 73 6.22 2.28 -24.46
C LEU A 73 5.77 0.93 -25.07
N ILE A 74 6.66 -0.07 -25.07
CA ILE A 74 6.34 -1.42 -25.57
C ILE A 74 5.42 -2.10 -24.57
N ARG A 75 5.69 -1.93 -23.27
CA ARG A 75 4.87 -2.44 -22.17
C ARG A 75 3.43 -1.95 -22.28
N GLU A 76 3.24 -0.63 -22.37
CA GLU A 76 1.92 0.00 -22.43
C GLU A 76 1.13 -0.51 -23.64
N PHE A 77 1.78 -0.59 -24.80
CA PHE A 77 1.19 -1.12 -26.00
C PHE A 77 0.77 -2.59 -25.84
N LEU A 78 1.68 -3.44 -25.35
CA LEU A 78 1.43 -4.86 -25.13
C LEU A 78 0.28 -5.08 -24.16
N VAL A 79 0.33 -4.45 -22.99
CA VAL A 79 -0.70 -4.60 -21.94
C VAL A 79 -2.09 -4.20 -22.46
N ARG A 80 -2.20 -3.18 -23.30
CA ARG A 80 -3.49 -2.81 -23.92
C ARG A 80 -4.01 -3.85 -24.92
N SER A 81 -3.13 -4.63 -25.52
CA SER A 81 -3.47 -5.65 -26.53
C SER A 81 -3.81 -7.03 -25.97
N ILE A 82 -3.45 -7.30 -24.71
CA ILE A 82 -3.72 -8.59 -24.04
C ILE A 82 -5.19 -8.62 -23.60
N ASP A 83 -5.87 -9.75 -23.82
CA ASP A 83 -7.22 -9.98 -23.33
C ASP A 83 -7.24 -10.17 -21.79
N GLU A 84 -8.38 -9.88 -21.17
CA GLU A 84 -8.48 -9.83 -19.72
C GLU A 84 -8.21 -11.18 -19.04
N GLN A 85 -8.65 -12.29 -19.66
CA GLN A 85 -8.44 -13.63 -19.12
C GLN A 85 -6.95 -14.00 -19.10
N THR A 86 -6.23 -13.67 -20.17
CA THR A 86 -4.78 -13.87 -20.25
C THR A 86 -4.07 -12.99 -19.21
N LYS A 87 -4.44 -11.71 -19.07
CA LYS A 87 -3.85 -10.83 -18.04
C LYS A 87 -4.01 -11.43 -16.65
N GLN A 88 -5.23 -11.78 -16.27
CA GLN A 88 -5.52 -12.35 -14.95
C GLN A 88 -4.69 -13.62 -14.70
N THR A 89 -4.58 -14.49 -15.70
CA THR A 89 -3.77 -15.72 -15.60
C THR A 89 -2.29 -15.42 -15.39
N VAL A 90 -1.73 -14.47 -16.15
CA VAL A 90 -0.32 -14.08 -16.03
C VAL A 90 -0.06 -13.40 -14.69
N HIS A 91 -0.87 -12.40 -14.30
CA HIS A 91 -0.82 -11.80 -12.97
C HIS A 91 -0.93 -12.86 -11.88
N SER A 92 -1.75 -13.90 -12.11
CA SER A 92 -1.92 -14.95 -11.13
C SER A 92 -0.61 -15.71 -10.87
N THR A 93 0.09 -16.09 -11.93
CA THR A 93 1.40 -16.73 -11.85
C THR A 93 2.47 -15.79 -11.27
N CYS A 94 2.49 -14.51 -11.64
CA CYS A 94 3.40 -13.52 -11.07
C CYS A 94 3.25 -13.40 -9.54
N ALA A 95 2.02 -13.32 -9.03
CA ALA A 95 1.77 -13.28 -7.59
C ALA A 95 2.22 -14.57 -6.89
N ASN A 96 2.04 -15.75 -7.51
CA ASN A 96 2.55 -17.01 -6.98
C ASN A 96 4.09 -17.06 -6.95
N TYR A 97 4.75 -16.42 -7.92
CA TYR A 97 6.20 -16.26 -7.95
C TYR A 97 6.68 -15.38 -6.79
N TYR A 98 6.15 -14.17 -6.63
CA TYR A 98 6.52 -13.27 -5.52
C TYR A 98 6.21 -13.88 -4.15
N ASN A 99 5.16 -14.70 -4.03
CA ASN A 99 4.85 -15.37 -2.78
C ASN A 99 5.97 -16.30 -2.28
N LYS A 100 6.75 -16.89 -3.20
CA LYS A 100 7.84 -17.83 -2.88
C LYS A 100 9.15 -17.14 -2.53
N LEU A 101 9.29 -15.84 -2.85
CA LEU A 101 10.50 -15.08 -2.56
C LEU A 101 10.59 -14.70 -1.08
N SER A 102 11.80 -14.35 -0.64
CA SER A 102 12.00 -13.75 0.68
C SER A 102 11.21 -12.45 0.78
N LYS A 103 10.46 -12.26 1.87
CA LYS A 103 9.66 -11.07 2.08
C LYS A 103 10.55 -9.84 2.26
N SER A 104 10.45 -8.92 1.32
CA SER A 104 10.90 -7.54 1.37
C SER A 104 9.71 -6.61 1.11
N SER A 105 9.88 -5.31 1.30
CA SER A 105 8.81 -4.35 1.01
C SER A 105 8.45 -4.33 -0.48
N GLU A 106 9.44 -4.38 -1.35
CA GLU A 106 9.29 -4.39 -2.81
C GLU A 106 8.55 -5.66 -3.28
N THR A 107 9.03 -6.83 -2.86
CA THR A 107 8.38 -8.11 -3.21
C THR A 107 6.94 -8.21 -2.68
N THR A 108 6.67 -7.62 -1.52
CA THR A 108 5.31 -7.57 -0.94
C THR A 108 4.39 -6.66 -1.74
N LEU A 109 4.86 -5.48 -2.15
CA LEU A 109 4.08 -4.56 -2.98
C LEU A 109 3.79 -5.13 -4.37
N GLU A 110 4.77 -5.78 -5.00
CA GLU A 110 4.55 -6.46 -6.28
C GLU A 110 3.56 -7.63 -6.12
N GLN A 111 3.67 -8.40 -5.03
CA GLN A 111 2.70 -9.45 -4.74
C GLN A 111 1.27 -8.89 -4.61
N ILE A 112 1.06 -7.85 -3.80
CA ILE A 112 -0.25 -7.20 -3.63
C ILE A 112 -0.78 -6.73 -4.99
N TYR A 113 0.05 -6.07 -5.80
CA TYR A 113 -0.33 -5.60 -7.13
C TYR A 113 -0.82 -6.74 -8.04
N HIS A 114 -0.07 -7.83 -8.13
CA HIS A 114 -0.44 -8.97 -8.96
C HIS A 114 -1.65 -9.74 -8.42
N GLU A 115 -1.85 -9.80 -7.11
CA GLU A 115 -3.04 -10.41 -6.50
C GLU A 115 -4.31 -9.61 -6.83
N LEU A 116 -4.27 -8.28 -6.69
CA LEU A 116 -5.39 -7.41 -7.06
C LEU A 116 -5.74 -7.51 -8.55
N ALA A 117 -4.72 -7.54 -9.42
CA ALA A 117 -4.90 -7.67 -10.87
C ALA A 117 -5.32 -9.09 -11.34
N SER A 118 -5.33 -10.09 -10.44
CA SER A 118 -5.76 -11.47 -10.73
C SER A 118 -7.04 -11.87 -9.98
N GLU A 119 -7.86 -10.88 -9.57
CA GLU A 119 -9.10 -11.07 -8.81
C GLU A 119 -8.92 -11.80 -7.45
N ARG A 120 -7.69 -11.88 -6.96
CA ARG A 120 -7.33 -12.46 -5.66
C ARG A 120 -7.26 -11.38 -4.58
N GLN A 121 -8.36 -10.65 -4.48
CA GLN A 121 -8.45 -9.46 -3.65
C GLN A 121 -8.31 -9.80 -2.15
N GLN A 122 -8.83 -10.95 -1.73
CA GLN A 122 -8.78 -11.37 -0.33
C GLN A 122 -7.33 -11.54 0.14
N GLU A 123 -6.50 -12.24 -0.64
CA GLU A 123 -5.10 -12.46 -0.34
C GLU A 123 -4.29 -11.15 -0.34
N ALA A 124 -4.66 -10.20 -1.20
CA ALA A 124 -4.06 -8.87 -1.23
C ALA A 124 -4.41 -8.07 0.03
N ILE A 125 -5.68 -8.07 0.44
CA ILE A 125 -6.15 -7.37 1.64
C ILE A 125 -5.44 -7.89 2.89
N GLU A 126 -5.30 -9.21 3.03
CA GLU A 126 -4.59 -9.83 4.15
C GLU A 126 -3.16 -9.29 4.26
N LYS A 127 -2.45 -9.15 3.14
CA LYS A 127 -1.09 -8.60 3.10
C LYS A 127 -1.04 -7.11 3.38
N ILE A 128 -2.01 -6.35 2.88
CA ILE A 128 -2.13 -4.92 3.20
C ILE A 128 -2.30 -4.75 4.71
N VAL A 129 -3.15 -5.54 5.35
CA VAL A 129 -3.38 -5.46 6.80
C VAL A 129 -2.17 -5.94 7.59
N GLU A 130 -1.51 -7.01 7.15
CA GLU A 130 -0.34 -7.58 7.84
C GLU A 130 0.91 -6.70 7.72
N PHE A 131 1.27 -6.26 6.50
CA PHE A 131 2.53 -5.58 6.23
C PHE A 131 2.40 -4.08 6.03
N GLY A 132 1.18 -3.56 5.84
CA GLY A 132 0.95 -2.17 5.44
C GLY A 132 1.52 -1.14 6.41
N ARG A 133 1.47 -1.39 7.73
CA ARG A 133 2.06 -0.48 8.72
C ARG A 133 3.57 -0.33 8.52
N GLN A 134 4.27 -1.45 8.31
CA GLN A 134 5.70 -1.45 8.06
C GLN A 134 6.01 -0.71 6.75
N LEU A 135 5.28 -1.02 5.67
CA LEU A 135 5.43 -0.36 4.37
C LEU A 135 5.29 1.17 4.48
N VAL A 136 4.23 1.65 5.15
CA VAL A 136 4.00 3.09 5.34
C VAL A 136 5.11 3.72 6.17
N SER A 137 5.56 3.07 7.25
CA SER A 137 6.65 3.59 8.08
C SER A 137 8.00 3.71 7.35
N GLN A 138 8.20 2.89 6.31
CA GLN A 138 9.39 2.91 5.46
C GLN A 138 9.26 3.90 4.28
N GLY A 139 8.08 4.50 4.11
CA GLY A 139 7.81 5.51 3.09
C GLY A 139 7.26 4.98 1.77
N HIS A 140 6.77 3.74 1.73
CA HIS A 140 6.14 3.15 0.54
C HIS A 140 4.71 3.68 0.34
N LEU A 141 4.60 4.92 -0.15
CA LEU A 141 3.32 5.62 -0.34
C LEU A 141 2.54 5.10 -1.56
N GLU A 142 3.18 4.35 -2.46
CA GLU A 142 2.57 3.66 -3.59
C GLU A 142 1.47 2.67 -3.17
N LEU A 143 1.51 2.21 -1.92
CA LEU A 143 0.46 1.40 -1.29
C LEU A 143 -0.92 2.07 -1.36
N LEU A 144 -0.98 3.41 -1.39
CA LEU A 144 -2.23 4.15 -1.54
C LEU A 144 -3.00 3.72 -2.80
N SER A 145 -2.31 3.61 -3.93
CA SER A 145 -2.93 3.24 -5.21
C SER A 145 -3.47 1.81 -5.19
N LEU A 146 -2.81 0.91 -4.46
CA LEU A 146 -3.24 -0.47 -4.29
C LEU A 146 -4.48 -0.54 -3.40
N ILE A 147 -4.49 0.18 -2.27
CA ILE A 147 -5.66 0.28 -1.39
C ILE A 147 -6.87 0.87 -2.14
N GLU A 148 -6.67 1.91 -2.94
CA GLU A 148 -7.76 2.56 -3.72
C GLU A 148 -8.35 1.64 -4.80
N SER A 149 -7.62 0.62 -5.24
CA SER A 149 -8.11 -0.37 -6.20
C SER A 149 -8.93 -1.50 -5.57
N VAL A 150 -8.94 -1.61 -4.24
CA VAL A 150 -9.70 -2.63 -3.51
C VAL A 150 -11.19 -2.27 -3.54
N THR A 151 -12.03 -3.22 -3.96
CA THR A 151 -13.48 -3.06 -3.87
C THR A 151 -13.93 -3.27 -2.43
N LEU A 152 -14.51 -2.24 -1.81
CA LEU A 152 -14.95 -2.29 -0.40
C LEU A 152 -16.29 -3.01 -0.18
N ASP A 153 -17.00 -3.34 -1.26
CA ASP A 153 -18.32 -3.97 -1.18
C ASP A 153 -18.23 -5.32 -0.47
N ARG A 154 -18.99 -5.47 0.63
CA ARG A 154 -19.04 -6.68 1.47
C ARG A 154 -17.74 -7.02 2.21
N LEU A 155 -16.78 -6.10 2.27
CA LEU A 155 -15.58 -6.29 3.09
C LEU A 155 -15.95 -6.28 4.58
N GLU A 156 -15.38 -7.22 5.35
CA GLU A 156 -15.56 -7.23 6.79
C GLU A 156 -14.96 -5.96 7.41
N GLU A 157 -15.68 -5.37 8.37
CA GLU A 157 -15.25 -4.18 9.09
C GLU A 157 -13.88 -4.37 9.78
N SER A 158 -13.56 -5.62 10.15
CA SER A 158 -12.31 -6.05 10.76
C SER A 158 -11.08 -5.85 9.84
N LEU A 159 -11.26 -6.00 8.53
CA LEU A 159 -10.23 -5.79 7.52
C LEU A 159 -10.29 -4.37 6.94
N MET A 160 -11.50 -3.84 6.78
CA MET A 160 -11.72 -2.51 6.24
C MET A 160 -11.11 -1.42 7.12
N ALA A 161 -11.31 -1.48 8.44
CA ALA A 161 -10.81 -0.46 9.36
C ALA A 161 -9.28 -0.27 9.32
N PRO A 162 -8.44 -1.31 9.49
CA PRO A 162 -6.97 -1.15 9.43
C PRO A 162 -6.49 -0.75 8.03
N MET A 163 -7.11 -1.25 6.96
CA MET A 163 -6.75 -0.83 5.60
C MET A 163 -7.05 0.66 5.37
N MET A 164 -8.21 1.14 5.82
CA MET A 164 -8.57 2.56 5.73
C MET A 164 -7.72 3.43 6.66
N GLN A 165 -7.28 2.92 7.81
CA GLN A 165 -6.30 3.60 8.67
C GLN A 165 -5.01 3.87 7.87
N LEU A 166 -4.46 2.84 7.21
CA LEU A 166 -3.26 2.99 6.37
C LEU A 166 -3.46 4.01 5.24
N GLN A 167 -4.62 3.97 4.57
CA GLN A 167 -4.98 4.96 3.57
C GLN A 167 -4.97 6.38 4.14
N GLY A 168 -5.60 6.59 5.30
CA GLY A 168 -5.63 7.87 5.99
C GLY A 168 -4.23 8.35 6.40
N ASP A 169 -3.37 7.46 6.89
CA ASP A 169 -2.01 7.77 7.30
C ASP A 169 -1.14 8.18 6.09
N ILE A 170 -1.27 7.49 4.95
CA ILE A 170 -0.58 7.89 3.71
C ILE A 170 -1.08 9.26 3.23
N LEU A 171 -2.40 9.49 3.25
CA LEU A 171 -2.97 10.79 2.87
C LEU A 171 -2.48 11.92 3.79
N LEU A 172 -2.28 11.65 5.08
CA LEU A 172 -1.66 12.58 6.02
C LEU A 172 -0.22 12.92 5.64
N MET A 173 0.60 11.93 5.32
CA MET A 173 1.98 12.12 4.86
C MET A 173 2.05 12.95 3.58
N LEU A 174 1.07 12.79 2.68
CA LEU A 174 0.93 13.57 1.44
C LEU A 174 0.31 14.96 1.66
N GLY A 175 -0.04 15.34 2.89
CA GLY A 175 -0.67 16.63 3.23
C GLY A 175 -2.12 16.77 2.79
N ARG A 176 -2.79 15.68 2.40
CA ARG A 176 -4.19 15.65 1.93
C ARG A 176 -5.16 15.55 3.11
N PHE A 177 -5.17 16.56 3.98
CA PHE A 177 -5.86 16.52 5.28
C PHE A 177 -7.38 16.33 5.19
N GLU A 178 -8.06 16.91 4.19
CA GLU A 178 -9.51 16.76 4.02
C GLU A 178 -9.88 15.32 3.66
N GLN A 179 -9.16 14.71 2.72
CA GLN A 179 -9.35 13.31 2.33
C GLN A 179 -9.05 12.39 3.51
N ALA A 180 -7.92 12.59 4.20
CA ALA A 180 -7.56 11.83 5.40
C ALA A 180 -8.65 11.91 6.48
N SER A 181 -9.22 13.10 6.72
CA SER A 181 -10.31 13.28 7.69
C SER A 181 -11.53 12.44 7.36
N SER A 182 -11.95 12.44 6.08
CA SER A 182 -13.10 11.67 5.63
C SER A 182 -12.87 10.16 5.74
N ILE A 183 -11.66 9.71 5.40
CA ILE A 183 -11.27 8.30 5.52
C ILE A 183 -11.26 7.87 6.98
N PHE A 184 -10.62 8.64 7.87
CA PHE A 184 -10.58 8.31 9.29
C PHE A 184 -11.95 8.32 9.97
N GLU A 185 -12.88 9.19 9.56
CA GLU A 185 -14.25 9.15 10.09
C GLU A 185 -14.95 7.83 9.76
N THR A 186 -14.73 7.31 8.56
CA THR A 186 -15.29 6.02 8.14
C THR A 186 -14.57 4.87 8.85
N ALA A 187 -13.23 4.92 8.91
CA ALA A 187 -12.41 3.91 9.54
C ALA A 187 -12.67 3.78 11.04
N SER A 188 -12.90 4.88 11.77
CA SER A 188 -13.18 4.82 13.21
C SER A 188 -14.55 4.20 13.51
N LYS A 189 -15.57 4.49 12.69
CA LYS A 189 -16.90 3.84 12.78
C LYS A 189 -16.78 2.34 12.55
N ALA A 190 -16.02 1.94 11.53
CA ALA A 190 -15.72 0.54 11.20
C ALA A 190 -14.99 -0.16 12.35
N ALA A 191 -13.90 0.43 12.85
CA ALA A 191 -13.11 -0.09 13.97
C ALA A 191 -13.96 -0.29 15.23
N LYS A 192 -14.84 0.67 15.54
CA LYS A 192 -15.76 0.58 16.69
C LYS A 192 -16.76 -0.55 16.53
N LYS A 193 -17.34 -0.71 15.33
CA LYS A 193 -18.29 -1.78 15.01
C LYS A 193 -17.64 -3.17 15.03
N ALA A 194 -16.39 -3.26 14.56
CA ALA A 194 -15.59 -4.48 14.56
C ALA A 194 -14.95 -4.80 15.92
N ASN A 195 -15.12 -3.93 16.92
CA ASN A 195 -14.47 -4.04 18.24
C ASN A 195 -12.93 -4.15 18.13
N LEU A 196 -12.32 -3.25 17.36
CA LEU A 196 -10.88 -3.12 17.18
C LEU A 196 -10.34 -1.91 17.98
N PRO A 197 -10.16 -2.03 19.30
CA PRO A 197 -9.86 -0.89 20.17
C PRO A 197 -8.48 -0.26 19.89
N VAL A 198 -7.47 -1.06 19.51
CA VAL A 198 -6.14 -0.56 19.12
C VAL A 198 -6.26 0.37 17.90
N VAL A 199 -6.81 -0.15 16.80
CA VAL A 199 -7.03 0.59 15.55
C VAL A 199 -7.90 1.84 15.80
N TYR A 200 -8.95 1.71 16.61
CA TYR A 200 -9.82 2.84 16.96
C TYR A 200 -9.06 3.96 17.68
N SER A 201 -8.27 3.63 18.71
CA SER A 201 -7.51 4.63 19.48
C SER A 201 -6.44 5.33 18.65
N GLU A 202 -5.79 4.62 17.74
CA GLU A 202 -4.79 5.21 16.84
C GLU A 202 -5.43 6.14 15.81
N ILE A 203 -6.57 5.76 15.23
CA ILE A 203 -7.33 6.63 14.32
C ILE A 203 -7.76 7.92 15.03
N LEU A 204 -8.21 7.84 16.29
CA LEU A 204 -8.54 9.03 17.09
C LEU A 204 -7.32 9.94 17.29
N GLY A 205 -6.13 9.35 17.50
CA GLY A 205 -4.86 10.07 17.52
C GLY A 205 -4.59 10.83 16.20
N SER A 206 -4.72 10.15 15.06
CA SER A 206 -4.55 10.77 13.73
C SER A 206 -5.59 11.87 13.46
N GLN A 207 -6.84 11.69 13.90
CA GLN A 207 -7.88 12.73 13.82
C GLN A 207 -7.55 13.96 14.68
N ALA A 208 -6.99 13.74 15.87
CA ALA A 208 -6.54 14.82 16.74
C ALA A 208 -5.38 15.61 16.11
N ASP A 209 -4.43 14.93 15.48
CA ASP A 209 -3.32 15.57 14.76
C ASP A 209 -3.82 16.45 13.60
N ILE A 210 -4.83 15.97 12.86
CA ILE A 210 -5.48 16.78 11.81
C ILE A 210 -6.17 18.00 12.43
N ALA A 211 -6.97 17.80 13.47
CA ALA A 211 -7.68 18.89 14.14
C ALA A 211 -6.70 19.96 14.67
N MET A 212 -5.55 19.53 15.20
CA MET A 212 -4.48 20.43 15.63
C MET A 212 -3.93 21.25 14.45
N LYS A 213 -3.63 20.61 13.31
CA LYS A 213 -3.15 21.29 12.10
C LYS A 213 -4.17 22.30 11.55
N GLN A 214 -5.46 22.03 11.74
CA GLN A 214 -6.56 22.93 11.38
C GLN A 214 -6.84 24.01 12.45
N GLY A 215 -6.09 24.07 13.55
CA GLY A 215 -6.28 25.03 14.63
C GLY A 215 -7.44 24.70 15.59
N GLN A 216 -8.12 23.57 15.40
CA GLN A 216 -9.25 23.10 16.20
C GLN A 216 -8.76 22.42 17.49
N THR A 217 -8.10 23.20 18.35
CA THR A 217 -7.39 22.69 19.53
C THR A 217 -8.31 21.93 20.51
N ASP A 218 -9.55 22.39 20.68
CA ASP A 218 -10.51 21.72 21.56
C ASP A 218 -10.98 20.38 21.02
N LYS A 219 -11.16 20.27 19.70
CA LYS A 219 -11.47 19.00 19.04
C LYS A 219 -10.31 18.01 19.17
N ALA A 220 -9.08 18.48 18.95
CA ALA A 220 -7.88 17.66 19.13
C ALA A 220 -7.76 17.10 20.56
N LEU A 221 -7.97 17.95 21.56
CA LEU A 221 -7.99 17.52 22.97
C LEU A 221 -9.10 16.50 23.25
N SER A 222 -10.30 16.67 22.67
CA SER A 222 -11.40 15.72 22.83
C SER A 222 -11.06 14.35 22.24
N SER A 223 -10.52 14.31 21.02
CA SER A 223 -10.13 13.07 20.35
C SER A 223 -8.98 12.36 21.08
N HIS A 224 -7.99 13.10 21.57
CA HIS A 224 -6.92 12.50 22.38
C HIS A 224 -7.43 11.93 23.72
N LYS A 225 -8.39 12.59 24.38
CA LYS A 225 -8.97 12.05 25.62
C LYS A 225 -9.69 10.73 25.37
N GLU A 226 -10.48 10.66 24.31
CA GLU A 226 -11.16 9.42 23.93
C GLU A 226 -10.15 8.31 23.57
N ALA A 227 -9.09 8.64 22.82
CA ALA A 227 -8.01 7.69 22.52
C ALA A 227 -7.33 7.18 23.80
N LEU A 228 -7.06 8.08 24.75
CA LEU A 228 -6.40 7.78 26.00
C LEU A 228 -7.24 6.85 26.87
N GLU A 229 -8.55 7.07 26.97
CA GLU A 229 -9.46 6.19 27.71
C GLU A 229 -9.34 4.74 27.20
N VAL A 230 -9.36 4.55 25.88
CA VAL A 230 -9.20 3.23 25.26
C VAL A 230 -7.80 2.65 25.50
N GLN A 231 -6.75 3.45 25.39
CA GLN A 231 -5.36 3.00 25.61
C GLN A 231 -5.13 2.56 27.06
N VAL A 232 -5.71 3.27 28.03
CA VAL A 232 -5.63 2.91 29.45
C VAL A 232 -6.38 1.59 29.70
N GLU A 233 -7.57 1.41 29.13
CA GLU A 233 -8.32 0.15 29.23
C GLU A 233 -7.54 -1.04 28.64
N LEU A 234 -6.77 -0.81 27.58
CA LEU A 234 -5.91 -1.81 26.93
C LEU A 234 -4.59 -2.06 27.66
N GLY A 235 -4.21 -1.22 28.62
CA GLY A 235 -2.86 -1.24 29.20
C GLY A 235 -1.76 -0.84 28.21
N ASP A 236 -2.08 -0.08 27.15
CA ASP A 236 -1.11 0.42 26.18
C ASP A 236 -0.37 1.65 26.73
N ALA A 237 0.66 1.38 27.53
CA ALA A 237 1.50 2.41 28.15
C ALA A 237 2.19 3.30 27.10
N LYS A 238 2.61 2.74 25.96
CA LYS A 238 3.25 3.47 24.85
C LYS A 238 2.28 4.44 24.19
N GLY A 239 1.08 3.98 23.87
CA GLY A 239 0.01 4.80 23.33
C GLY A 239 -0.39 5.91 24.29
N ALA A 240 -0.64 5.56 25.56
CA ALA A 240 -1.04 6.52 26.59
C ALA A 240 0.01 7.62 26.78
N ALA A 241 1.29 7.26 26.93
CA ALA A 241 2.39 8.23 27.07
C ALA A 241 2.47 9.20 25.88
N ARG A 242 2.32 8.69 24.65
CA ARG A 242 2.29 9.52 23.44
C ARG A 242 1.11 10.50 23.45
N THR A 243 -0.07 10.00 23.82
CA THR A 243 -1.30 10.79 23.89
C THR A 243 -1.22 11.88 24.95
N TYR A 244 -0.72 11.58 26.15
CA TYR A 244 -0.46 12.56 27.20
C TYR A 244 0.52 13.65 26.75
N ASN A 245 1.62 13.28 26.11
CA ASN A 245 2.59 14.24 25.57
C ASN A 245 1.93 15.19 24.55
N ASN A 246 1.12 14.65 23.64
CA ASN A 246 0.38 15.46 22.65
C ASN A 246 -0.63 16.39 23.32
N MET A 247 -1.38 15.91 24.32
CA MET A 247 -2.30 16.74 25.10
C MET A 247 -1.55 17.85 25.86
N GLY A 248 -0.41 17.55 26.47
CA GLY A 248 0.44 18.54 27.14
C GLY A 248 0.91 19.65 26.20
N TYR A 249 1.27 19.30 24.96
CA TYR A 249 1.60 20.26 23.92
C TYR A 249 0.40 21.17 23.59
N LEU A 250 -0.80 20.60 23.42
CA LEU A 250 -2.02 21.35 23.14
C LEU A 250 -2.40 22.29 24.30
N TYR A 251 -2.30 21.84 25.55
CA TYR A 251 -2.54 22.68 26.73
C TYR A 251 -1.56 23.84 26.81
N ARG A 252 -0.27 23.60 26.52
CA ARG A 252 0.73 24.66 26.42
C ARG A 252 0.37 25.69 25.33
N ARG A 253 -0.12 25.24 24.17
CA ARG A 253 -0.61 26.15 23.12
C ARG A 253 -1.82 26.97 23.53
N LYS A 254 -2.68 26.44 24.40
CA LYS A 254 -3.78 27.19 25.04
C LYS A 254 -3.35 28.05 26.23
N ASN A 255 -2.06 28.07 26.56
CA ASN A 255 -1.51 28.72 27.77
C ASN A 255 -2.08 28.17 29.09
N ASP A 256 -2.63 26.94 29.08
CA ASP A 256 -3.07 26.22 30.28
C ASP A 256 -1.89 25.42 30.84
N ARG A 257 -0.98 26.12 31.52
CA ARG A 257 0.28 25.54 32.02
C ARG A 257 0.06 24.47 33.08
N GLY A 258 -1.01 24.58 33.88
CA GLY A 258 -1.34 23.60 34.92
C GLY A 258 -1.62 22.24 34.30
N LYS A 259 -2.57 22.17 33.36
CA LYS A 259 -2.89 20.91 32.68
C LYS A 259 -1.78 20.37 31.80
N ALA A 260 -0.94 21.25 31.26
CA ALA A 260 0.25 20.81 30.53
C ALA A 260 1.22 20.06 31.46
N LEU A 261 1.49 20.61 32.66
CA LEU A 261 2.35 19.96 33.65
C LEU A 261 1.76 18.64 34.15
N GLU A 262 0.44 18.61 34.42
CA GLU A 262 -0.26 17.37 34.77
C GLU A 262 -0.07 16.30 33.69
N ALA A 263 -0.33 16.64 32.42
CA ALA A 263 -0.19 15.70 31.31
C ALA A 263 1.25 15.17 31.17
N TYR A 264 2.27 16.02 31.29
CA TYR A 264 3.66 15.56 31.23
C TYR A 264 4.07 14.73 32.45
N SER A 265 3.51 15.02 33.63
CA SER A 265 3.76 14.23 34.84
C SER A 265 3.22 12.80 34.71
N GLU A 266 2.07 12.62 34.04
CA GLU A 266 1.54 11.29 33.73
C GLU A 266 2.46 10.49 32.79
N VAL A 267 3.11 11.15 31.82
CA VAL A 267 4.13 10.50 30.96
C VAL A 267 5.31 10.01 31.80
N GLU A 268 5.83 10.86 32.68
CA GLU A 268 6.94 10.50 33.58
C GLU A 268 6.56 9.33 34.50
N ALA A 269 5.34 9.32 35.03
CA ALA A 269 4.82 8.24 35.85
C ALA A 269 4.75 6.92 35.07
N ILE A 270 4.23 6.95 33.83
CA ILE A 270 4.15 5.76 32.96
C ILE A 270 5.55 5.20 32.69
N ILE A 271 6.50 6.03 32.24
CA ILE A 271 7.87 5.60 31.93
C ILE A 271 8.57 5.07 33.18
N SER A 272 8.36 5.69 34.34
CA SER A 272 8.95 5.24 35.61
C SER A 272 8.37 3.91 36.11
N SER A 273 7.14 3.58 35.69
CA SER A 273 6.45 2.34 36.07
C SER A 273 6.68 1.17 35.10
N ASP A 274 7.20 1.45 33.90
CA ASP A 274 7.41 0.46 32.84
C ASP A 274 8.80 0.66 32.20
N GLU A 275 9.80 -0.04 32.74
CA GLU A 275 11.20 0.02 32.27
C GLU A 275 11.36 -0.46 30.82
N SER A 276 10.37 -1.14 30.22
CA SER A 276 10.41 -1.58 28.81
C SER A 276 10.22 -0.43 27.80
N LEU A 277 9.95 0.77 28.30
CA LEU A 277 9.75 2.00 27.53
C LEU A 277 11.04 2.82 27.36
N LEU A 278 12.13 2.44 28.04
CA LEU A 278 13.46 3.05 27.97
C LEU A 278 14.33 2.40 26.89
#